data_AF-A0A1Y3C9E5-F1
#
_entry.id   AF-A0A1Y3C9E5-F1
#
_cell.length_a   1.000
_cell.length_b   1.000
_cell.length_c   1.000
_cell.angle_alpha   90.00
_cell.angle_beta   90.00
_cell.angle_gamma   90.00
#
_symmetry.space_group_name_H-M   'P 1'
#
loop_
_entity.id
_entity.type
_entity.pdbx_description
1 polymer ?
#
loop_
_entity_poly.entity_id
_entity_poly.type
_entity_poly.pdbx_seq_one_letter_code
_entity_poly.pdbx_strand_id
1 'polypeptide(L)' 'MNLELLKVGYPPCVITVENRLAYYEALDQWMAYGKTETFIQLVSNAVLEGFKPYQVVLGL' A
#
# COMPACT_ATOMS: atom_id res chain seq x y z
N MET A 1 9.06 -0.99 4.56
CA MET A 1 7.66 -1.40 4.31
C MET A 1 7.59 -2.81 3.71
N ASN A 2 8.03 -3.01 2.46
CA ASN A 2 7.91 -4.33 1.81
C ASN A 2 8.65 -5.45 2.53
N LEU A 3 9.82 -5.18 3.13
CA LEU A 3 10.53 -6.19 3.92
C LEU A 3 9.71 -6.71 5.10
N GLU A 4 8.98 -5.84 5.81
CA GLU A 4 8.14 -6.25 6.93
C GLU A 4 6.92 -7.04 6.44
N LEU A 5 6.30 -6.63 5.33
CA LEU A 5 5.20 -7.36 4.70
C LEU A 5 5.62 -8.76 4.24
N LEU A 6 6.79 -8.88 3.62
CA LEU A 6 7.31 -10.17 3.15
C LEU A 6 7.65 -11.11 4.32
N LYS A 7 8.16 -10.59 5.45
CA LYS A 7 8.41 -11.39 6.65
C LYS A 7 7.14 -12.04 7.21
N VAL A 8 5.99 -11.37 7.08
CA VAL A 8 4.70 -11.89 7.55
C VAL A 8 3.89 -12.59 6.45
N GLY A 9 4.48 -12.84 5.27
CA GLY A 9 3.85 -13.62 4.19
C GLY A 9 2.88 -12.82 3.31
N TYR A 10 2.85 -11.50 3.41
CA TYR A 10 2.03 -10.65 2.54
C TYR A 10 2.73 -10.40 1.20
N PRO A 11 1.96 -10.19 0.11
CA PRO A 11 2.53 -9.83 -1.18
C PRO A 11 3.25 -8.47 -1.10
N PRO A 12 4.20 -8.20 -2.00
CA PRO A 12 4.87 -6.91 -2.06
C PRO A 12 3.85 -5.80 -2.32
N CYS A 13 3.90 -4.75 -1.50
CA CYS A 13 3.13 -3.55 -1.74
C CYS A 13 3.76 -2.77 -2.90
N VAL A 14 3.01 -2.61 -4.00
CA VAL A 14 3.43 -1.85 -5.17
C VAL A 14 2.58 -0.59 -5.25
N ILE A 15 3.18 0.55 -4.92
CA ILE A 15 2.56 1.86 -5.13
C ILE A 15 2.89 2.28 -6.55
N THR A 16 1.88 2.35 -7.42
CA THR A 16 2.07 2.70 -8.82
C THR A 16 2.45 4.17 -8.99
N VAL A 17 3.06 4.49 -10.13
CA VAL A 17 3.48 5.86 -10.44
C VAL A 17 2.30 6.82 -10.58
N GLU A 18 1.11 6.34 -10.94
CA GLU A 18 -0.09 7.18 -10.96
C GLU A 18 -0.49 7.64 -9.55
N ASN A 19 -0.26 6.79 -8.54
CA ASN A 19 -0.55 7.11 -7.14
C ASN A 19 0.56 7.89 -6.44
N ARG A 20 1.59 8.33 -7.18
CA ARG A 20 2.73 9.07 -6.61
C ARG A 20 2.30 10.38 -5.96
N LEU A 21 1.32 11.09 -6.52
CA LEU A 21 0.80 12.33 -5.92
C LEU A 21 0.14 12.05 -4.56
N ALA A 22 -0.81 11.11 -4.54
CA ALA A 22 -1.51 10.72 -3.32
C ALA A 22 -0.55 10.20 -2.23
N TYR A 23 0.54 9.52 -2.62
CA TYR A 23 1.57 9.08 -1.68
C TYR A 23 2.27 10.26 -0.98
N TYR A 24 2.66 11.30 -1.74
CA TYR A 24 3.27 12.49 -1.15
C TYR A 24 2.27 13.32 -0.34
N GLU A 25 1.02 13.45 -0.79
CA GLU A 25 -0.04 14.12 -0.01
C GLU A 25 -0.30 13.38 1.31
N ALA A 26 -0.32 12.05 1.31
CA ALA A 26 -0.47 11.27 2.54
C ALA A 26 0.72 11.43 3.49
N LEU A 27 1.94 11.51 2.96
CA LEU A 27 3.14 11.81 3.75
C LEU A 27 3.12 13.23 4.32
N ASP A 28 2.68 14.21 3.54
CA ASP A 28 2.55 15.60 3.96
C ASP A 28 1.49 15.72 5.08
N GLN A 29 0.33 15.07 4.91
CA GLN A 29 -0.71 15.02 5.93
C GLN A 29 -0.24 14.33 7.22
N TRP A 30 0.58 13.29 7.10
CA TRP A 30 1.17 12.64 8.26
C TRP A 30 2.19 13.55 8.95
N MET A 31 3.06 14.22 8.20
CA MET A 31 4.10 15.08 8.77
C MET A 31 3.53 16.38 9.36
N ALA A 32 2.55 16.99 8.70
CA ALA A 32 1.96 18.26 9.10
C ALA A 32 0.87 18.12 10.16
N TYR A 33 0.07 17.05 10.12
CA TYR A 33 -1.10 16.89 10.99
C TYR A 33 -1.08 15.61 11.85
N GLY A 34 -0.04 14.78 11.74
CA GLY A 34 0.03 13.50 12.45
C GLY A 34 -0.97 12.45 11.94
N LYS A 35 -1.66 12.71 10.82
CA LYS A 35 -2.73 11.85 10.31
C LYS A 35 -2.16 10.69 9.50
N THR A 36 -1.99 9.54 10.14
CA THR A 36 -1.50 8.30 9.51
C THR A 36 -2.58 7.54 8.75
N GLU A 37 -3.86 7.81 8.98
CA GLU A 37 -4.98 7.07 8.37
C GLU A 37 -4.91 7.04 6.84
N THR A 38 -4.67 8.19 6.21
CA THR A 38 -4.60 8.31 4.75
C THR A 38 -3.45 7.46 4.18
N PHE A 39 -2.32 7.44 4.88
CA PHE A 39 -1.16 6.63 4.50
C PHE A 39 -1.44 5.14 4.66
N ILE A 40 -2.05 4.73 5.79
CA ILE A 40 -2.42 3.33 6.04
C ILE A 40 -3.42 2.83 5.01
N GLN A 41 -4.42 3.64 4.64
CA GLN A 41 -5.38 3.30 3.59
C GLN A 41 -4.69 3.13 2.23
N LEU A 42 -3.79 4.04 1.87
CA LEU A 42 -3.04 3.97 0.61
C LEU A 42 -2.21 2.69 0.52
N VAL A 43 -1.50 2.32 1.59
CA VAL A 43 -0.72 1.08 1.66
C VAL A 43 -1.63 -0.14 1.62
N SER A 44 -2.75 -0.14 2.35
CA SER A 44 -3.70 -1.26 2.37
C SER A 44 -4.29 -1.52 0.98
N ASN A 45 -4.69 -0.47 0.27
CA ASN A 45 -5.17 -0.59 -1.09
C ASN A 45 -4.08 -1.12 -2.04
N ALA A 46 -2.86 -0.59 -1.95
CA ALA A 46 -1.76 -1.05 -2.80
C ALA A 46 -1.38 -2.53 -2.55
N VAL A 47 -1.45 -3.00 -1.30
CA VAL A 47 -1.28 -4.43 -0.97
C VAL A 47 -2.41 -5.28 -1.56
N LEU A 48 -3.65 -4.79 -1.48
CA LEU A 48 -4.83 -5.50 -1.98
C LEU A 48 -4.83 -5.58 -3.51
N GLU A 49 -4.45 -4.50 -4.20
CA GLU A 49 -4.20 -4.51 -5.65
C GLU A 49 -3.08 -5.48 -6.02
N GLY A 50 -1.98 -5.49 -5.25
CA GLY A 50 -0.88 -6.43 -5.42
C GLY A 50 -1.28 -7.90 -5.18
N PHE A 51 -2.37 -8.14 -4.45
CA PHE A 51 -2.92 -9.47 -4.19
C PHE A 51 -3.84 -9.99 -5.31
N LYS A 52 -4.45 -9.11 -6.11
CA LYS A 52 -5.36 -9.51 -7.21
C LYS A 52 -4.77 -10.56 -8.16
N PRO A 53 -3.51 -10.44 -8.64
CA PRO A 53 -2.93 -11.48 -9.49
C PRO A 53 -2.84 -12.85 -8.80
N TYR A 54 -2.59 -12.86 -7.49
CA TYR A 54 -2.56 -14.09 -6.70
C TYR A 54 -3.96 -14.69 -6.52
N GLN A 55 -4.99 -13.87 -6.31
CA GLN A 55 -6.38 -14.35 -6.26
C GLN A 55 -6.79 -15.04 -7.56
N VAL A 56 -6.45 -14.43 -8.71
CA VAL A 56 -6.72 -15.01 -10.04
C VAL A 56 -6.03 -16.36 -10.20
N VAL A 57 -4.77 -16.48 -9.76
CA VAL A 57 -4.01 -17.75 -9.82
C VAL A 57 -4.57 -18.80 -8.84
N LEU A 58 -5.04 -18.37 -7.66
CA LEU A 58 -5.62 -19.23 -6.63
C LEU A 58 -7.09 -19.63 -6.91
N GLY A 59 -7.74 -19.01 -7.90
CA GLY A 59 -9.14 -19.26 -8.26
C GLY A 59 -10.15 -18.80 -7.20
N LEU A 60 -9.79 -17.77 -6.42
CA LEU A 60 -10.64 -17.14 -5.39
C LEU A 60 -11.47 -15.98 -5.95
#